data_AF-A0A2G2FID7-F1
#
_entry.id   AF-A0A2G2FID7-F1
#
_cell.length_a   1.000
_cell.length_b   1.000
_cell.length_c   1.000
_cell.angle_alpha   90.00
_cell.angle_beta   90.00
_cell.angle_gamma   90.00
#
_symmetry.space_group_name_H-M   'P 1'
#
loop_
_entity.id
_entity.type
_entity.pdbx_description
1 polymer ?
#
loop_
_entity_poly.entity_id
_entity_poly.type
_entity_poly.pdbx_seq_one_letter_code
_entity_poly.pdbx_strand_id
1 'polypeptide(L)'
;MKLQIGTILVLLLCSCSEHNAPEHLTAAKISQIELGMSKNEVIEILNEPISKEGETFQFTEKHDYNYPMLWVHFDSLGVRAVYAKYYDYWDDKGIYCLDEKSKKHGRYGASEDALKEYFN
;
A
#
# COMPACT_ATOMS: atom_id res chain seq x y z
N MET A 1 -25.98 23.02 46.90
CA MET A 1 -24.79 22.55 46.17
C MET A 1 -25.23 21.60 45.06
N LYS A 2 -25.27 22.06 43.81
CA LYS A 2 -25.51 21.20 42.64
C LYS A 2 -24.14 20.94 42.01
N LEU A 3 -23.61 19.74 42.24
CA LEU A 3 -22.34 19.29 41.68
C LEU A 3 -22.58 19.07 40.17
N GLN A 4 -22.04 19.93 39.31
CA GLN A 4 -22.07 19.76 37.86
C GLN A 4 -21.15 18.61 37.47
N ILE A 5 -21.64 17.38 37.59
CA ILE A 5 -21.06 16.18 36.98
C ILE A 5 -21.56 16.13 35.54
N GLY A 6 -21.05 17.01 34.71
CA GLY A 6 -21.32 17.00 33.29
C GLY A 6 -20.08 17.55 32.61
N THR A 7 -19.66 16.91 31.53
CA THR A 7 -18.54 17.34 30.67
C THR A 7 -17.13 16.86 31.04
N ILE A 8 -16.96 15.60 31.46
CA ILE A 8 -15.71 14.86 31.19
C ILE A 8 -16.09 13.56 30.46
N LEU A 9 -16.57 13.70 29.23
CA LEU A 9 -16.71 12.58 28.28
C LEU A 9 -16.71 13.11 26.84
N VAL A 10 -15.77 14.01 26.54
CA VAL A 10 -15.55 14.59 25.19
C VAL A 10 -14.07 14.45 24.83
N LEU A 11 -13.50 13.26 25.01
CA LEU A 11 -12.07 13.02 24.79
C LEU A 11 -11.73 11.70 24.10
N LEU A 12 -12.68 11.08 23.39
CA LEU A 12 -12.45 9.80 22.69
C LEU A 12 -13.17 9.73 21.34
N LEU A 13 -13.25 10.85 20.62
CA LEU A 13 -13.28 10.78 19.16
C LEU A 13 -11.82 10.68 18.72
N CYS A 14 -11.26 9.47 18.88
CA CYS A 14 -10.03 9.11 18.19
C CYS A 14 -10.31 9.29 16.70
N SER A 15 -9.88 10.43 16.15
CA SER A 15 -9.64 10.57 14.72
C SER A 15 -8.52 9.60 14.38
N CYS A 16 -8.87 8.33 14.18
CA CYS A 16 -8.05 7.41 13.42
C CYS A 16 -7.98 8.00 12.02
N SER A 17 -6.95 8.83 11.78
CA SER A 17 -6.70 9.37 10.45
C SER A 17 -6.34 8.18 9.58
N GLU A 18 -7.19 7.88 8.61
CA GLU A 18 -6.79 7.01 7.51
C GLU A 18 -5.63 7.70 6.79
N HIS A 19 -4.52 6.98 6.65
CA HIS A 19 -3.38 7.46 5.90
C HIS A 19 -3.59 7.06 4.45
N ASN A 20 -3.74 8.07 3.60
CA ASN A 20 -3.84 7.85 2.16
C ASN A 20 -2.47 7.57 1.56
N ALA A 21 -2.43 6.83 0.46
CA ALA A 21 -1.22 6.72 -0.33
C ALA A 21 -0.77 8.12 -0.83
N PRO A 22 0.54 8.34 -1.03
CA PRO A 22 1.05 9.53 -1.69
C PRO A 22 0.34 9.78 -3.03
N GLU A 23 -0.04 11.02 -3.33
CA GLU A 23 -0.85 11.37 -4.52
C GLU A 23 -0.23 10.92 -5.85
N HIS A 24 1.09 10.76 -5.90
CA HIS A 24 1.80 10.34 -7.11
C HIS A 24 1.76 8.83 -7.36
N LEU A 25 1.35 8.02 -6.37
CA LEU A 25 1.20 6.56 -6.46
C LEU A 25 -0.25 6.21 -6.74
N THR A 26 -0.58 6.16 -8.03
CA THR A 26 -1.94 5.85 -8.47
C THR A 26 -2.10 4.39 -8.86
N ALA A 27 -3.33 3.87 -8.80
CA ALA A 27 -3.68 2.53 -9.27
C ALA A 27 -3.27 2.33 -10.73
N ALA A 28 -3.48 3.35 -11.57
CA ALA A 28 -3.09 3.33 -12.98
C ALA A 28 -1.57 3.20 -13.19
N LYS A 29 -0.75 3.79 -12.32
CA LYS A 29 0.71 3.65 -12.38
C LYS A 29 1.17 2.30 -11.84
N ILE A 30 0.59 1.84 -10.73
CA ILE A 30 0.92 0.54 -10.14
C ILE A 30 0.62 -0.59 -11.13
N SER A 31 -0.51 -0.51 -11.85
CA SER A 31 -0.90 -1.49 -12.87
C SER A 31 -0.03 -1.47 -14.12
N GLN A 32 0.81 -0.45 -14.34
CA GLN A 32 1.79 -0.43 -15.43
C GLN A 32 3.03 -1.26 -15.11
N ILE A 33 3.25 -1.64 -13.84
CA ILE A 33 4.41 -2.45 -13.47
C ILE A 33 4.23 -3.88 -13.96
N GLU A 34 5.23 -4.38 -14.68
CA GLU A 34 5.26 -5.75 -15.20
C GLU A 34 6.43 -6.54 -14.61
N LEU A 35 6.27 -7.86 -14.56
CA LEU A 35 7.36 -8.77 -14.22
C LEU A 35 8.53 -8.60 -15.21
N GLY A 36 9.75 -8.56 -14.69
CA GLY A 36 10.97 -8.36 -15.46
C GLY A 36 11.35 -6.89 -15.70
N MET A 37 10.50 -5.92 -15.31
CA MET A 37 10.91 -4.51 -15.36
C MET A 37 12.14 -4.26 -14.49
N SER A 38 13.04 -3.40 -14.95
CA SER A 38 14.22 -2.99 -14.18
C SER A 38 13.85 -2.05 -13.04
N LYS A 39 14.77 -1.89 -12.07
CA LYS A 39 14.63 -0.91 -10.98
C LYS A 39 14.39 0.51 -11.49
N ASN A 40 15.04 0.90 -12.60
CA ASN A 40 14.92 2.24 -13.18
C ASN A 40 13.55 2.45 -13.82
N GLU A 41 13.05 1.49 -14.59
CA GLU A 41 11.70 1.57 -15.18
C GLU A 41 10.62 1.71 -14.10
N VAL A 42 10.75 0.97 -13.00
CA VAL A 42 9.83 1.12 -11.86
C VAL A 42 9.92 2.53 -11.25
N ILE A 43 11.12 3.08 -11.09
CA ILE A 43 11.33 4.44 -10.56
C ILE A 43 10.77 5.50 -11.52
N GLU A 44 10.87 5.32 -12.82
CA GLU A 44 10.29 6.24 -13.81
C GLU A 44 8.76 6.30 -13.71
N ILE A 45 8.11 5.18 -13.35
CA ILE A 45 6.65 5.08 -13.21
C ILE A 45 6.18 5.59 -11.83
N LEU A 46 6.84 5.12 -10.76
CA LEU A 46 6.40 5.30 -9.37
C LEU A 46 7.17 6.38 -8.59
N ASN A 47 8.15 7.05 -9.20
CA ASN A 47 9.15 7.90 -8.56
C ASN A 47 10.13 7.13 -7.66
N GLU A 48 10.98 7.85 -6.92
CA GLU A 48 11.94 7.22 -5.99
C GLU A 48 11.23 6.53 -4.81
N PRO A 49 11.63 5.30 -4.44
CA PRO A 49 11.09 4.65 -3.26
C PRO A 49 11.61 5.31 -1.98
N ILE A 50 10.81 5.21 -0.93
CA ILE A 50 11.11 5.73 0.42
C ILE A 50 12.18 4.87 1.10
N SER A 51 12.20 3.57 0.83
CA SER A 51 13.23 2.65 1.32
C SER A 51 13.66 1.63 0.25
N LYS A 52 14.94 1.25 0.31
CA LYS A 52 15.58 0.26 -0.55
C LYS A 52 16.30 -0.76 0.35
N GLU A 53 15.69 -1.92 0.55
CA GLU A 53 16.23 -2.98 1.42
C GLU A 53 16.52 -4.24 0.60
N GLY A 54 17.80 -4.47 0.31
CA GLY A 54 18.23 -5.55 -0.57
C GLY A 54 17.58 -5.45 -1.96
N GLU A 55 16.81 -6.49 -2.31
CA GLU A 55 16.05 -6.55 -3.56
C GLU A 55 14.58 -6.11 -3.41
N THR A 56 14.27 -5.24 -2.45
CA THR A 56 12.91 -4.73 -2.24
C THR A 56 12.89 -3.21 -2.19
N PHE A 57 12.00 -2.60 -2.98
CA PHE A 57 11.67 -1.18 -2.91
C PHE A 57 10.32 -1.00 -2.21
N GLN A 58 10.26 -0.03 -1.30
CA GLN A 58 9.05 0.37 -0.59
C GLN A 58 8.66 1.79 -0.99
N PHE A 59 7.42 1.99 -1.41
CA PHE A 59 6.96 3.27 -1.96
C PHE A 59 6.02 4.07 -1.04
N THR A 60 5.49 3.45 0.02
CA THR A 60 4.62 4.13 1.00
C THR A 60 5.24 4.10 2.40
N GLU A 61 4.85 5.06 3.23
CA GLU A 61 5.33 5.15 4.61
C GLU A 61 4.61 4.13 5.50
N LYS A 62 5.31 3.67 6.54
CA LYS A 62 4.69 2.88 7.60
C LYS A 62 4.07 3.84 8.61
N HIS A 63 2.83 3.56 9.00
CA HIS A 63 2.14 4.27 10.07
C HIS A 63 1.73 3.30 11.16
N ASP A 64 1.19 3.82 12.26
CA ASP A 64 0.79 2.96 13.37
C ASP A 64 -0.45 2.14 13.00
N TYR A 65 -1.40 2.72 12.24
CA TYR A 65 -2.66 2.08 11.86
C TYR A 65 -3.24 2.66 10.56
N ASN A 66 -4.04 1.88 9.84
CA ASN A 66 -4.86 2.30 8.70
C ASN A 66 -4.06 2.95 7.55
N TYR A 67 -3.16 2.18 6.92
CA TYR A 67 -2.32 2.68 5.84
C TYR A 67 -2.09 1.64 4.73
N PRO A 68 -2.02 2.09 3.47
CA PRO A 68 -1.63 1.24 2.37
C PRO A 68 -0.11 1.05 2.32
N MET A 69 0.30 -0.16 1.96
CA MET A 69 1.67 -0.56 1.73
C MET A 69 1.87 -1.01 0.31
N LEU A 70 2.89 -0.46 -0.36
CA LEU A 70 3.32 -0.88 -1.70
C LEU A 70 4.78 -1.31 -1.69
N TRP A 71 5.03 -2.55 -2.11
CA TRP A 71 6.36 -3.10 -2.30
C TRP A 71 6.56 -3.65 -3.70
N VAL A 72 7.76 -3.44 -4.23
CA VAL A 72 8.24 -4.08 -5.46
C VAL A 72 9.48 -4.89 -5.11
N HIS A 73 9.41 -6.20 -5.34
CA HIS A 73 10.52 -7.12 -5.13
C HIS A 73 11.18 -7.44 -6.46
N PHE A 74 12.50 -7.46 -6.44
CA PHE A 74 13.35 -7.72 -7.59
C PHE A 74 14.11 -9.03 -7.43
N ASP A 75 14.63 -9.51 -8.55
CA ASP A 75 15.71 -10.49 -8.63
C ASP A 75 16.69 -10.08 -9.74
N SER A 76 17.56 -11.01 -10.16
CA SER A 76 18.56 -10.75 -11.21
C SER A 76 17.96 -10.40 -12.58
N LEU A 77 16.68 -10.68 -12.81
CA LEU A 77 15.98 -10.45 -14.08
C LEU A 77 15.08 -9.21 -14.05
N GLY A 78 14.92 -8.55 -12.90
CA GLY A 78 14.03 -7.39 -12.73
C GLY A 78 12.94 -7.62 -11.70
N VAL A 79 11.77 -7.02 -11.88
CA VAL A 79 10.61 -7.19 -10.99
C VAL A 79 10.20 -8.66 -10.95
N ARG A 80 10.29 -9.25 -9.76
CA ARG A 80 9.82 -10.59 -9.47
C ARG A 80 8.40 -10.59 -8.92
N ALA A 81 8.06 -9.57 -8.13
CA ALA A 81 6.72 -9.42 -7.58
C ALA A 81 6.38 -7.98 -7.20
N VAL A 82 5.09 -7.64 -7.24
CA VAL A 82 4.52 -6.41 -6.70
C VAL A 82 3.43 -6.78 -5.72
N TYR A 83 3.48 -6.22 -4.51
CA TYR A 83 2.46 -6.41 -3.50
C TYR A 83 1.92 -5.07 -3.02
N ALA A 84 0.60 -4.97 -2.97
CA ALA A 84 -0.08 -3.94 -2.20
C ALA A 84 -0.92 -4.58 -1.09
N LYS A 85 -0.83 -4.01 0.11
CA LYS A 85 -1.61 -4.43 1.29
C LYS A 85 -2.17 -3.20 2.00
N TYR A 86 -3.29 -3.35 2.67
CA TYR A 86 -3.80 -2.36 3.62
C TYR A 86 -3.61 -2.92 5.02
N TYR A 87 -2.91 -2.18 5.88
CA TYR A 87 -2.80 -2.49 7.29
C TYR A 87 -3.94 -1.81 8.02
N ASP A 88 -4.89 -2.59 8.53
CA ASP A 88 -5.91 -2.10 9.45
C ASP A 88 -5.60 -2.56 10.88
N TYR A 89 -6.37 -2.06 11.86
CA TYR A 89 -6.14 -2.35 13.28
C TYR A 89 -6.28 -3.84 13.65
N TRP A 90 -6.98 -4.63 12.83
CA TRP A 90 -7.41 -6.00 13.14
C TRP A 90 -6.81 -7.05 12.20
N ASP A 91 -6.57 -6.71 10.93
CA ASP A 91 -6.07 -7.61 9.90
C ASP A 91 -5.33 -6.88 8.77
N ASP A 92 -4.52 -7.64 8.03
CA ASP A 92 -3.80 -7.18 6.85
C ASP A 92 -4.60 -7.58 5.59
N LYS A 93 -5.32 -6.64 4.97
CA LYS A 93 -6.04 -6.90 3.72
C LYS A 93 -5.08 -6.86 2.53
N GLY A 94 -4.97 -7.95 1.78
CA GLY A 94 -4.29 -7.95 0.47
C GLY A 94 -5.07 -7.11 -0.55
N ILE A 95 -4.42 -6.12 -1.17
CA ILE A 95 -5.02 -5.20 -2.18
C ILE A 95 -4.62 -5.61 -3.60
N TYR A 96 -3.38 -6.03 -3.78
CA TYR A 96 -2.87 -6.39 -5.10
C TYR A 96 -1.68 -7.32 -4.99
N CYS A 97 -1.59 -8.27 -5.92
CA CYS A 97 -0.47 -9.19 -6.01
C CYS A 97 -0.17 -9.54 -7.47
N LEU A 98 0.96 -9.05 -7.97
CA LEU A 98 1.56 -9.48 -9.22
C LEU A 98 2.77 -10.35 -8.91
N ASP A 99 2.70 -11.65 -9.21
CA ASP A 99 3.83 -12.57 -9.21
C ASP A 99 3.61 -13.65 -10.29
N GLU A 100 4.59 -14.54 -10.50
CA GLU A 100 4.46 -15.61 -11.50
C GLU A 100 3.26 -16.54 -11.25
N LYS A 101 2.92 -16.80 -9.98
CA LYS A 101 1.83 -17.70 -9.60
C LYS A 101 0.48 -17.05 -9.85
N SER A 102 0.31 -15.79 -9.47
CA SER A 102 -0.91 -15.00 -9.63
C SER A 102 -1.22 -14.82 -11.12
N LYS A 103 -0.19 -14.53 -11.93
CA LYS A 103 -0.30 -14.47 -13.39
C LYS A 103 -0.71 -15.80 -14.01
N LYS A 104 -0.09 -16.92 -13.58
CA LYS A 104 -0.39 -18.26 -14.13
C LYS A 104 -1.79 -18.76 -13.77
N HIS A 105 -2.30 -18.42 -12.59
CA HIS A 105 -3.59 -18.88 -12.11
C HIS A 105 -4.74 -17.90 -12.39
N GLY A 106 -4.48 -16.75 -13.03
CA GLY A 106 -5.46 -15.68 -13.23
C GLY A 106 -6.02 -15.14 -11.90
N ARG A 107 -5.36 -15.46 -10.78
CA ARG A 107 -5.75 -15.02 -9.44
C ARG A 107 -4.95 -13.78 -9.13
N TYR A 108 -5.34 -12.65 -9.70
CA TYR A 108 -4.96 -11.36 -9.13
C TYR A 108 -5.56 -11.32 -7.72
N GLY A 109 -4.73 -11.56 -6.72
CA GLY A 109 -5.10 -11.43 -5.32
C GLY A 109 -5.44 -9.96 -5.09
N ALA A 110 -6.75 -9.68 -5.17
CA ALA A 110 -7.37 -8.36 -5.25
C ALA A 110 -7.13 -7.58 -6.57
N SER A 111 -8.24 -7.05 -7.09
CA SER A 111 -8.41 -6.55 -8.46
C SER A 111 -7.89 -5.12 -8.62
N GLU A 112 -7.73 -4.66 -9.86
CA GLU A 112 -7.46 -3.24 -10.16
C GLU A 112 -8.43 -2.28 -9.46
N ASP A 113 -9.68 -2.72 -9.22
CA ASP A 113 -10.67 -1.96 -8.46
C ASP A 113 -10.31 -1.81 -6.97
N ALA A 114 -9.68 -2.83 -6.37
CA ALA A 114 -9.15 -2.72 -5.01
C ALA A 114 -7.96 -1.76 -4.95
N LEU A 115 -7.10 -1.70 -5.97
CA LEU A 115 -6.05 -0.67 -6.03
C LEU A 115 -6.66 0.73 -6.01
N LYS A 116 -7.75 0.99 -6.76
CA LYS A 116 -8.43 2.29 -6.80
C LYS A 116 -9.00 2.71 -5.45
N GLU A 117 -9.42 1.75 -4.62
CA GLU A 117 -9.92 2.02 -3.26
C GLU A 117 -8.84 2.69 -2.37
N TYR A 118 -7.56 2.34 -2.57
CA TYR A 118 -6.47 2.75 -1.68
C TYR A 118 -5.40 3.66 -2.34
N PHE A 119 -5.37 3.72 -3.67
CA PHE A 119 -4.34 4.39 -4.46
C PHE A 119 -4.95 5.25 -5.59
N ASN A 120 -6.05 5.99 -5.37
CA ASN A 120 -6.66 6.95 -6.33
C ASN A 120 -6.65 6.55 -7.81
#